data_AF-A0A2R6GHA7-F1
#
_entry.id   AF-A0A2R6GHA7-F1
#
_cell.length_a   1.000
_cell.length_b   1.000
_cell.length_c   1.000
_cell.angle_alpha   90.00
_cell.angle_beta   90.00
_cell.angle_gamma   90.00
#
_symmetry.space_group_name_H-M   'P 1'
#
loop_
_entity.id
_entity.type
_entity.pdbx_description
1 polymer ?
#
loop_
_entity_poly.entity_id
_entity_poly.type
_entity_poly.pdbx_seq_one_letter_code
_entity_poly.pdbx_strand_id
1 'polypeptide(L)'
;MTERSTRRRYLRVLGVGSIASLAGCTGSGDADDETPATDAPEEGTETPDTEETDEEGTDGNASSPGALDGAPMFRYDAANTGHAPDESGPAESPAVAWTVDLGDKVSSAAVVDGTVHVGSLDGTVHALTEP
;
A
#
# COMPACT_ATOMS: atom_id res chain seq x y z
N MET A 1 36.23 26.62 -0.78
CA MET A 1 35.02 27.12 -1.50
C MET A 1 35.01 26.37 -2.82
N THR A 2 34.40 25.19 -2.84
CA THR A 2 34.59 24.22 -3.94
C THR A 2 33.23 23.73 -4.40
N GLU A 3 32.92 24.08 -5.65
CA GLU A 3 31.86 23.64 -6.58
C GLU A 3 30.72 22.74 -6.06
N ARG A 4 29.52 23.31 -5.88
CA ARG A 4 28.23 22.59 -5.82
C ARG A 4 27.44 22.79 -7.13
N SER A 5 28.00 22.40 -8.28
CA SER A 5 27.36 22.68 -9.58
C SER A 5 27.34 21.49 -10.56
N THR A 6 26.70 20.39 -10.17
CA THR A 6 26.47 19.27 -11.12
C THR A 6 25.05 18.74 -11.11
N ARG A 7 24.30 18.86 -10.00
CA ARG A 7 22.98 18.21 -9.85
C ARG A 7 21.85 18.93 -10.61
N ARG A 8 21.97 20.24 -10.83
CA ARG A 8 20.89 21.03 -11.47
C ARG A 8 20.82 20.89 -12.98
N ARG A 9 21.83 20.28 -13.62
CA ARG A 9 21.89 20.14 -15.08
C ARG A 9 21.29 18.82 -15.60
N TYR A 10 21.08 17.85 -14.72
CA TYR A 10 20.59 16.52 -15.10
C TYR A 10 19.06 16.42 -15.17
N LEU A 11 18.31 17.21 -14.40
CA LEU A 11 16.84 17.13 -14.33
C LEU A 11 16.11 18.03 -15.34
N ARG A 12 16.59 18.13 -16.58
CA ARG A 12 15.87 18.88 -17.64
C ARG A 12 15.72 18.14 -18.98
N VAL A 13 16.04 16.85 -19.06
CA VAL A 13 15.95 16.13 -20.34
C VAL A 13 15.24 14.79 -20.13
N LEU A 14 14.19 14.56 -20.95
CA LEU A 14 13.30 13.39 -21.08
C LEU A 14 12.14 13.32 -20.06
N GLY A 15 10.86 13.37 -20.42
CA GLY A 15 10.19 13.43 -21.73
C GLY A 15 8.68 13.60 -21.53
N VAL A 16 8.06 14.37 -22.43
CA VAL A 16 6.61 14.56 -22.56
C VAL A 16 6.04 13.34 -23.31
N GLY A 17 4.94 12.74 -22.83
CA GLY A 17 4.27 11.63 -23.51
C GLY A 17 2.91 11.25 -22.92
N SER A 18 1.86 11.89 -23.47
CA SER A 18 0.44 11.50 -23.60
C SER A 18 -0.34 10.91 -22.41
N ILE A 19 -1.27 11.72 -21.90
CA ILE A 19 -2.40 11.30 -21.07
C ILE A 19 -3.48 10.73 -22.02
N ALA A 20 -3.81 9.44 -21.90
CA ALA A 20 -5.05 8.90 -22.46
C ALA A 20 -6.14 9.00 -21.39
N SER A 21 -6.95 10.06 -21.48
CA SER A 21 -8.12 10.27 -20.64
C SER A 21 -9.30 9.46 -21.18
N LEU A 22 -9.70 8.40 -20.47
CA LEU A 22 -11.03 7.81 -20.64
C LEU A 22 -11.93 8.39 -19.54
N ALA A 23 -12.52 9.56 -19.83
CA ALA A 23 -13.66 10.06 -19.09
C ALA A 23 -14.92 9.41 -19.68
N GLY A 24 -15.47 8.42 -19.00
CA GLY A 24 -16.70 7.72 -19.37
C GLY A 24 -17.77 7.86 -18.29
N CYS A 25 -18.35 9.05 -18.16
CA CYS A 25 -19.62 9.32 -17.50
C CYS A 25 -20.39 10.18 -18.53
N THR A 26 -21.63 9.92 -18.97
CA THR A 26 -22.87 9.72 -18.21
C THR A 26 -23.93 9.17 -19.17
N GLY A 27 -24.70 8.16 -18.75
CA GLY A 27 -25.97 7.82 -19.40
C GLY A 27 -27.00 8.90 -19.12
N SER A 28 -27.46 9.59 -20.16
CA SER A 28 -28.68 10.38 -20.15
C SER A 28 -29.28 10.20 -21.54
N GLY A 29 -30.38 9.45 -21.61
CA GLY A 29 -31.06 9.14 -22.87
C GLY A 29 -31.80 10.35 -23.42
N ASP A 30 -31.98 10.36 -24.74
CA ASP A 30 -33.18 10.80 -25.45
C ASP A 30 -33.08 10.34 -26.91
N ALA A 31 -34.24 10.02 -27.49
CA ALA A 31 -34.54 9.35 -28.77
C ALA A 31 -33.94 10.07 -30.01
N ASP A 32 -33.72 9.44 -31.17
CA ASP A 32 -34.70 8.98 -32.16
C ASP A 32 -34.04 7.92 -33.10
N ASP A 33 -34.67 6.78 -33.38
CA ASP A 33 -35.40 6.43 -34.63
C ASP A 33 -34.48 6.42 -35.89
N GLU A 34 -34.15 5.30 -36.53
CA GLU A 34 -35.03 4.46 -37.35
C GLU A 34 -34.54 2.99 -37.44
N THR A 35 -35.49 2.05 -37.44
CA THR A 35 -35.37 0.63 -37.88
C THR A 35 -35.94 0.51 -39.32
N PRO A 36 -35.70 -0.54 -40.15
CA PRO A 36 -36.15 -1.93 -39.93
C PRO A 36 -35.19 -2.98 -40.58
N ALA A 37 -35.32 -4.31 -40.58
CA ALA A 37 -36.34 -5.33 -40.35
C ALA A 37 -35.57 -6.64 -39.97
N THR A 38 -36.11 -7.69 -39.34
CA THR A 38 -37.00 -8.69 -39.94
C THR A 38 -37.23 -9.84 -38.93
N ASP A 39 -38.48 -10.30 -38.87
CA ASP A 39 -39.06 -11.56 -38.37
C ASP A 39 -38.94 -11.99 -36.90
N ALA A 40 -40.11 -11.96 -36.24
CA ALA A 40 -40.50 -12.86 -35.17
C ALA A 40 -41.40 -13.99 -35.72
N PRO A 41 -41.36 -15.17 -35.10
CA PRO A 41 -42.62 -15.76 -34.67
C PRO A 41 -42.60 -16.12 -33.18
N GLU A 42 -43.81 -16.32 -32.68
CA GLU A 42 -44.20 -16.27 -31.27
C GLU A 42 -43.86 -17.51 -30.43
N GLU A 43 -43.91 -17.27 -29.12
CA GLU A 43 -44.24 -18.17 -28.01
C GLU A 43 -43.63 -19.58 -27.96
N GLY A 44 -42.75 -19.74 -26.97
CA GLY A 44 -42.39 -21.03 -26.39
C GLY A 44 -41.74 -20.79 -25.04
N THR A 45 -42.54 -20.83 -23.98
CA THR A 45 -42.10 -20.79 -22.59
C THR A 45 -41.34 -22.07 -22.26
N GLU A 46 -40.01 -22.04 -22.18
CA GLU A 46 -39.23 -23.01 -21.41
C GLU A 46 -38.08 -22.30 -20.70
N THR A 47 -38.16 -22.28 -19.37
CA THR A 47 -37.12 -21.84 -18.43
C THR A 47 -35.86 -22.69 -18.64
N PRO A 48 -34.67 -22.11 -18.91
CA PRO A 48 -33.44 -22.77 -18.53
C PRO A 48 -33.16 -22.40 -17.07
N ASP A 49 -33.53 -23.33 -16.18
CA ASP A 49 -32.81 -23.49 -14.91
C ASP A 49 -31.35 -23.78 -15.25
N THR A 50 -30.51 -22.75 -15.18
CA THR A 50 -29.09 -22.91 -14.90
C THR A 50 -28.73 -21.85 -13.89
N GLU A 51 -28.84 -22.21 -12.62
CA GLU A 51 -28.06 -21.61 -11.55
C GLU A 51 -26.58 -21.81 -11.88
N GLU A 52 -25.97 -20.88 -12.62
CA GLU A 52 -24.58 -20.56 -12.36
C GLU A 52 -24.61 -19.61 -11.17
N THR A 53 -24.69 -20.22 -9.98
CA THR A 53 -24.24 -19.53 -8.78
C THR A 53 -22.76 -19.33 -9.02
N ASP A 54 -22.37 -18.09 -9.34
CA ASP A 54 -21.00 -17.64 -9.18
C ASP A 54 -20.62 -18.08 -7.77
N GLU A 55 -19.76 -19.09 -7.67
CA GLU A 55 -19.08 -19.35 -6.42
C GLU A 55 -18.31 -18.07 -6.14
N GLU A 56 -18.89 -17.27 -5.25
CA GLU A 56 -18.23 -16.23 -4.50
C GLU A 56 -16.99 -16.91 -3.96
N GLY A 57 -15.91 -16.79 -4.73
CA GLY A 57 -14.58 -17.16 -4.31
C GLY A 57 -14.46 -16.48 -2.98
N THR A 58 -14.55 -17.28 -1.92
CA THR A 58 -14.32 -16.82 -0.57
C THR A 58 -12.91 -16.32 -0.65
N ASP A 59 -12.77 -15.01 -0.84
CA ASP A 59 -11.50 -14.31 -0.94
C ASP A 59 -10.77 -14.72 0.30
N GLY A 60 -9.90 -15.71 0.11
CA GLY A 60 -9.49 -16.58 1.19
C GLY A 60 -9.02 -15.67 2.28
N ASN A 61 -9.72 -15.71 3.43
CA ASN A 61 -9.45 -14.91 4.61
C ASN A 61 -7.95 -14.72 4.63
N ALA A 62 -7.49 -13.57 4.15
CA ALA A 62 -6.10 -13.23 4.14
C ALA A 62 -5.89 -13.02 5.62
N SER A 63 -5.55 -14.12 6.31
CA SER A 63 -5.23 -14.12 7.71
C SER A 63 -4.23 -13.00 7.78
N SER A 64 -4.67 -11.89 8.37
CA SER A 64 -3.82 -10.74 8.58
C SER A 64 -2.54 -11.33 9.13
N PRO A 65 -1.39 -11.17 8.43
CA PRO A 65 -0.15 -11.83 8.83
C PRO A 65 -0.03 -11.60 10.33
N GLY A 66 0.01 -12.70 11.09
CA GLY A 66 -0.25 -12.68 12.53
C GLY A 66 0.41 -11.47 13.16
N ALA A 67 -0.37 -10.66 13.88
CA ALA A 67 0.05 -9.35 14.35
C ALA A 67 1.44 -9.47 15.00
N LEU A 68 2.44 -8.91 14.32
CA LEU A 68 3.80 -8.87 14.84
C LEU A 68 3.81 -7.87 15.99
N ASP A 69 4.35 -8.29 17.13
CA ASP A 69 4.43 -7.44 18.32
C ASP A 69 5.41 -6.28 18.10
N GLY A 70 5.06 -5.08 18.58
CA GLY A 70 5.87 -3.87 18.45
C GLY A 70 5.61 -3.02 17.20
N ALA A 71 6.69 -2.55 16.57
CA ALA A 71 6.66 -1.56 15.48
C ALA A 71 7.49 -2.06 14.28
N PRO A 72 6.95 -2.98 13.46
CA PRO A 72 7.73 -3.74 12.49
C PRO A 72 8.22 -2.91 11.29
N MET A 73 7.69 -1.70 11.10
CA MET A 73 8.02 -0.85 9.97
C MET A 73 7.99 0.63 10.32
N PHE A 74 8.55 1.43 9.41
CA PHE A 74 8.47 2.88 9.51
C PHE A 74 7.01 3.31 9.66
N ARG A 75 6.74 4.10 10.69
CA ARG A 75 5.40 4.65 10.98
C ARG A 75 4.34 3.58 11.23
N TYR A 76 4.74 2.46 11.83
CA TYR A 76 3.91 1.41 12.42
C TYR A 76 3.13 0.52 11.44
N ASP A 77 2.41 1.11 10.47
CA ASP A 77 1.56 0.39 9.53
C ASP A 77 1.86 0.70 8.06
N ALA A 78 1.25 -0.07 7.16
CA ALA A 78 1.41 0.09 5.71
C ALA A 78 0.91 1.45 5.18
N ALA A 79 -0.02 2.09 5.88
CA ALA A 79 -0.49 3.44 5.57
C ALA A 79 0.43 4.54 6.13
N ASN A 80 1.49 4.18 6.85
CA ASN A 80 2.45 5.07 7.49
C ASN A 80 1.81 6.10 8.44
N THR A 81 0.78 5.70 9.18
CA THR A 81 0.05 6.64 10.06
C THR A 81 0.91 7.14 11.23
N GLY A 82 1.81 6.28 11.74
CA GLY A 82 2.56 6.50 12.96
C GLY A 82 1.73 6.36 14.24
N HIS A 83 0.58 5.70 14.16
CA HIS A 83 -0.28 5.41 15.30
C HIS A 83 -0.25 3.93 15.63
N ALA A 84 0.09 3.60 16.88
CA ALA A 84 0.13 2.25 17.41
C ALA A 84 -1.04 2.07 18.40
N PRO A 85 -2.22 1.60 17.95
CA PRO A 85 -3.41 1.54 18.81
C PRO A 85 -3.31 0.47 19.90
N ASP A 86 -2.53 -0.58 19.65
CA ASP A 86 -2.39 -1.72 20.55
C ASP A 86 -1.21 -1.55 21.54
N GLU A 87 -0.43 -0.49 21.38
CA GLU A 87 0.74 -0.19 22.20
C GLU A 87 0.45 0.95 23.17
N SER A 88 0.99 0.85 24.40
CA SER A 88 0.93 1.92 25.39
C SER A 88 2.34 2.37 25.76
N GLY A 89 2.54 3.68 25.83
CA GLY A 89 3.80 4.25 26.30
C GLY A 89 4.01 4.04 27.82
N PRO A 90 5.20 4.38 28.33
CA PRO A 90 5.51 4.27 29.76
C PRO A 90 4.50 5.03 30.64
N ALA A 91 4.02 4.40 31.71
CA ALA A 91 3.10 5.03 32.66
C ALA A 91 3.78 6.10 33.54
N GLU A 92 5.10 6.00 33.69
CA GLU A 92 5.93 6.92 34.45
C GLU A 92 6.88 7.70 33.53
N SER A 93 7.58 8.68 34.08
CA SER A 93 8.60 9.43 33.34
C SER A 93 9.68 8.48 32.81
N PRO A 94 9.93 8.45 31.49
CA PRO A 94 10.90 7.53 30.91
C PRO A 94 12.33 7.91 31.35
N ALA A 95 13.13 6.88 31.65
CA ALA A 95 14.57 6.97 31.82
C ALA A 95 15.27 6.15 30.73
N VAL A 96 16.55 6.45 30.47
CA VAL A 96 17.35 5.69 29.50
C VAL A 96 17.63 4.29 30.06
N ALA A 97 17.12 3.25 29.40
CA ALA A 97 17.38 1.85 29.77
C ALA A 97 18.80 1.41 29.37
N TRP A 98 19.20 1.73 28.14
CA TRP A 98 20.54 1.43 27.62
C TRP A 98 20.92 2.40 26.49
N THR A 99 22.19 2.38 26.10
CA THR A 99 22.72 3.14 24.97
C THR A 99 23.81 2.33 24.28
N VAL A 100 23.85 2.39 22.96
CA VAL A 100 24.88 1.75 22.13
C VAL A 100 25.37 2.75 21.08
N ASP A 101 26.67 2.73 20.81
CA ASP A 101 27.27 3.48 19.70
C ASP A 101 27.40 2.56 18.48
N LEU A 102 26.77 2.94 17.37
CA LEU A 102 26.80 2.20 16.10
C LEU A 102 27.79 2.80 15.08
N GLY A 103 28.55 3.83 15.47
CA GLY A 103 29.69 4.34 14.70
C GLY A 103 29.37 5.27 13.52
N ASP A 104 28.19 5.16 12.91
CA ASP A 104 27.72 6.07 11.85
C ASP A 104 26.26 6.48 12.08
N LYS A 105 25.72 7.31 11.19
CA LYS A 105 24.33 7.73 11.19
C LYS A 105 23.42 6.53 10.96
N VAL A 106 22.35 6.48 11.75
CA VAL A 106 21.35 5.42 11.70
C VAL A 106 20.05 5.88 11.04
N SER A 107 19.27 4.92 10.53
CA SER A 107 17.91 5.10 10.05
C SER A 107 16.88 5.00 11.18
N SER A 108 15.59 5.12 10.84
CA SER A 108 14.52 4.68 11.72
C SER A 108 14.68 3.19 12.07
N ALA A 109 14.28 2.84 13.29
CA ALA A 109 14.29 1.46 13.78
C ALA A 109 12.97 0.74 13.47
N ALA A 110 13.06 -0.58 13.30
CA ALA A 110 11.93 -1.50 13.34
C ALA A 110 12.06 -2.40 14.56
N VAL A 111 10.98 -2.59 15.33
CA VAL A 111 10.95 -3.47 16.50
C VAL A 111 10.01 -4.61 16.22
N VAL A 112 10.52 -5.84 16.31
CA VAL A 112 9.76 -7.07 16.15
C VAL A 112 10.23 -8.05 17.21
N ASP A 113 9.30 -8.64 17.95
CA ASP A 113 9.58 -9.66 18.98
C ASP A 113 10.68 -9.22 19.97
N GLY A 114 10.61 -7.97 20.43
CA GLY A 114 11.58 -7.39 21.37
C GLY A 114 12.97 -7.09 20.79
N THR A 115 13.20 -7.30 19.50
CA THR A 115 14.49 -7.01 18.84
C THR A 115 14.41 -5.72 18.02
N VAL A 116 15.33 -4.80 18.28
CA VAL A 116 15.44 -3.53 17.58
C VAL A 116 16.37 -3.66 16.37
N HIS A 117 15.83 -3.49 15.17
CA HIS A 117 16.54 -3.53 13.90
C HIS A 117 16.81 -2.11 13.41
N VAL A 118 18.07 -1.78 13.15
CA VAL A 118 18.50 -0.42 12.77
C VAL A 118 19.49 -0.48 11.61
N GLY A 119 19.19 0.21 10.52
CA GLY A 119 20.14 0.39 9.41
C GLY A 119 21.14 1.50 9.71
N SER A 120 22.39 1.31 9.33
CA SER A 120 23.48 2.29 9.45
C SER A 120 23.95 2.75 8.06
N LEU A 121 24.45 3.98 7.97
CA LEU A 121 24.99 4.54 6.73
C LEU A 121 26.32 3.91 6.30
N ASP A 122 26.94 3.10 7.17
CA ASP A 122 28.10 2.26 6.83
C ASP A 122 27.74 1.04 5.97
N GLY A 123 26.45 0.82 5.70
CA GLY A 123 25.95 -0.29 4.91
C GLY A 123 25.59 -1.54 5.71
N THR A 124 25.59 -1.47 7.04
CA THR A 124 25.22 -2.57 7.94
C THR A 124 23.80 -2.40 8.51
N VAL A 125 23.22 -3.53 8.93
CA VAL A 125 21.98 -3.56 9.72
C VAL A 125 22.31 -4.23 11.05
N HIS A 126 22.00 -3.54 12.14
CA HIS A 126 22.19 -4.03 13.50
C HIS A 126 20.87 -4.60 14.01
N ALA A 127 20.94 -5.77 14.66
CA ALA A 127 19.85 -6.32 15.45
C ALA A 127 20.29 -6.27 16.92
N LEU A 128 19.56 -5.52 17.73
CA LEU A 128 19.88 -5.26 19.12
C LEU A 128 18.77 -5.86 20.00
N THR A 129 19.17 -6.75 20.90
CA THR A 129 18.35 -7.11 22.06
C THR A 129 18.79 -6.26 23.24
N GLU A 130 18.02 -6.28 24.33
CA GLU A 130 18.48 -5.70 25.59
C GLU A 130 19.86 -6.28 25.94
N PRO A 131 20.89 -5.42 26.14
CA PRO A 131 22.27 -5.86 26.37
C PRO A 131 22.52 -6.42 27.77
#